data_AF-A0A0J1LPT0-F1
#
_entry.id   AF-A0A0J1LPT0-F1
#
_cell.length_a   1.000
_cell.length_b   1.000
_cell.length_c   1.000
_cell.angle_alpha   90.00
_cell.angle_beta   90.00
_cell.angle_gamma   90.00
#
_symmetry.space_group_name_H-M   'P 1'
#
loop_
_entity.id
_entity.type
_entity.pdbx_description
1 polymer ?
#
loop_
_entity_poly.entity_id
_entity_poly.type
_entity_poly.pdbx_seq_one_letter_code
_entity_poly.pdbx_strand_id
1 'polypeptide(L)'
;MIEPKNNEYQNFGLLPALDIINAINDAILNFEMENSKIILIGSSYGGYIANMVEKIAPGLVNAIIDNSSWSSPNMKYLIGRELNNTEFRQQLSSNIIMDLYVKSPWTLTKGLPNTLSKSRIQIRSFDPDQLSQMINQGGGQCLYVFYHYINDNIAPAKDKLEMILLLQQHNKDKITCRILKNKNDIDGVLIKSLEHGLGMSMVELFKKHFPSIKDQIKNQHRTLKTQYLCDDLIYLFNNSTLPVTVTIQSRSNKVSV
;
A
#
# COMPACT_ATOMS: atom_id res chain seq x y z
N MET A 1 3.43 -14.87 -21.92
CA MET A 1 3.52 -14.87 -20.45
C MET A 1 4.68 -13.96 -20.10
N ILE A 2 4.50 -12.92 -19.29
CA ILE A 2 5.63 -12.09 -18.84
C ILE A 2 6.33 -12.91 -17.76
N GLU A 3 7.47 -13.50 -18.10
CA GLU A 3 8.32 -14.18 -17.13
C GLU A 3 9.24 -13.14 -16.47
N PRO A 4 9.20 -12.98 -15.13
CA PRO A 4 10.14 -12.10 -14.45
C PRO A 4 11.57 -12.56 -14.73
N LYS A 5 12.46 -11.63 -15.05
CA LYS A 5 13.83 -11.89 -15.52
C LYS A 5 14.64 -12.82 -14.58
N ASN A 6 14.35 -12.78 -13.29
CA ASN A 6 15.06 -13.57 -12.26
C ASN A 6 14.16 -14.62 -11.58
N ASN A 7 13.07 -15.07 -12.23
CA ASN A 7 12.09 -15.97 -11.61
C ASN A 7 11.49 -15.38 -10.31
N GLU A 8 11.37 -14.06 -10.28
CA GLU A 8 11.06 -13.27 -9.11
C GLU A 8 9.63 -13.47 -8.57
N TYR A 9 9.59 -13.47 -7.25
CA TYR A 9 8.44 -13.40 -6.38
C TYR A 9 7.43 -12.26 -6.67
N GLN A 10 6.19 -12.42 -7.16
CA GLN A 10 5.17 -11.34 -7.00
C GLN A 10 4.56 -11.29 -5.59
N ASN A 11 5.27 -10.66 -4.64
CA ASN A 11 4.87 -10.65 -3.24
C ASN A 11 3.93 -9.51 -2.82
N PHE A 12 2.68 -9.50 -3.32
CA PHE A 12 1.62 -8.50 -3.06
C PHE A 12 1.91 -7.55 -1.88
N GLY A 13 2.10 -6.26 -2.17
CA GLY A 13 2.50 -5.25 -1.19
C GLY A 13 4.01 -5.03 -1.10
N LEU A 14 4.73 -6.00 -0.54
CA LEU A 14 6.09 -5.76 -0.04
C LEU A 14 7.13 -5.53 -1.15
N LEU A 15 7.24 -6.47 -2.11
CA LEU A 15 8.25 -6.36 -3.17
C LEU A 15 7.98 -5.17 -4.11
N PRO A 16 6.75 -4.93 -4.59
CA PRO A 16 6.48 -3.75 -5.42
C PRO A 16 6.76 -2.42 -4.71
N ALA A 17 6.55 -2.34 -3.39
CA ALA A 17 6.92 -1.15 -2.63
C ALA A 17 8.45 -0.96 -2.59
N LEU A 18 9.23 -2.05 -2.40
CA LEU A 18 10.69 -2.01 -2.47
C LEU A 18 11.19 -1.61 -3.87
N ASP A 19 10.55 -2.12 -4.93
CA ASP A 19 10.90 -1.75 -6.31
C ASP A 19 10.69 -0.26 -6.55
N ILE A 20 9.59 0.32 -6.06
CA ILE A 20 9.35 1.77 -6.15
C ILE A 20 10.39 2.55 -5.35
N ILE A 21 10.72 2.11 -4.12
CA ILE A 21 11.74 2.77 -3.31
C ILE A 21 13.10 2.75 -4.03
N ASN A 22 13.49 1.60 -4.56
CA ASN A 22 14.74 1.45 -5.31
C ASN A 22 14.75 2.31 -6.57
N ALA A 23 13.65 2.35 -7.32
CA ALA A 23 13.54 3.19 -8.52
C ALA A 23 13.65 4.69 -8.18
N ILE A 24 13.01 5.14 -7.09
CA ILE A 24 13.14 6.53 -6.62
C ILE A 24 14.58 6.83 -6.23
N ASN A 25 15.22 5.97 -5.44
CA ASN A 25 16.59 6.17 -4.99
C ASN A 25 17.60 6.12 -6.15
N ASP A 26 17.44 5.18 -7.08
CA ASP A 26 18.25 5.10 -8.30
C ASP A 26 18.12 6.38 -9.14
N ALA A 27 16.89 6.86 -9.36
CA ALA A 27 16.67 8.12 -10.06
C ALA A 27 17.29 9.32 -9.32
N ILE A 28 17.20 9.36 -7.99
CA ILE A 28 17.82 10.43 -7.20
C ILE A 28 19.33 10.47 -7.40
N LEU A 29 19.98 9.31 -7.36
CA LEU A 29 21.43 9.22 -7.52
C LEU A 29 21.86 9.51 -8.96
N ASN A 30 21.20 8.89 -9.94
CA ASN A 30 21.61 8.97 -11.35
C ASN A 30 21.25 10.29 -12.03
N PHE A 31 20.27 11.04 -11.50
CA PHE A 31 19.85 12.34 -12.04
C PHE A 31 20.13 13.52 -11.08
N GLU A 32 20.93 13.32 -10.03
CA GLU A 32 21.33 14.37 -9.07
C GLU A 32 20.12 15.12 -8.45
N MET A 33 19.08 14.35 -8.10
CA MET A 33 17.77 14.84 -7.70
C MET A 33 17.57 14.89 -6.17
N GLU A 34 18.65 15.07 -5.40
CA GLU A 34 18.70 14.93 -3.93
C GLU A 34 17.65 15.76 -3.16
N ASN A 35 17.32 16.94 -3.68
CA ASN A 35 16.35 17.86 -3.06
C ASN A 35 14.92 17.73 -3.62
N SER A 36 14.67 16.71 -4.46
CA SER A 36 13.40 16.55 -5.16
C SER A 36 12.24 16.26 -4.24
N LYS A 37 11.07 16.77 -4.64
CA LYS A 37 9.80 16.51 -3.98
C LYS A 37 9.11 15.34 -4.62
N ILE A 38 9.00 14.24 -3.89
CA ILE A 38 8.44 13.00 -4.40
C ILE A 38 6.95 12.95 -4.07
N ILE A 39 6.12 12.81 -5.10
CA ILE A 39 4.68 12.64 -4.96
C ILE A 39 4.32 11.29 -5.57
N LEU A 40 3.69 10.42 -4.78
CA LEU A 40 3.12 9.17 -5.29
C LEU A 40 1.61 9.34 -5.47
N ILE A 41 1.12 8.88 -6.61
CA ILE A 41 -0.31 8.85 -6.91
C ILE A 41 -0.70 7.46 -7.37
N GLY A 42 -1.81 6.94 -6.86
CA GLY A 42 -2.31 5.64 -7.28
C GLY A 42 -3.76 5.40 -6.92
N SER A 43 -4.40 4.55 -7.71
CA SER A 43 -5.72 4.00 -7.41
C SER A 43 -5.64 2.53 -7.04
N SER A 44 -6.58 2.05 -6.24
CA SER A 44 -6.70 0.63 -5.89
C SER A 44 -5.36 0.10 -5.34
N TYR A 45 -4.77 -0.89 -6.01
CA TYR A 45 -3.47 -1.43 -5.64
C TYR A 45 -2.34 -0.37 -5.64
N GLY A 46 -2.34 0.56 -6.60
CA GLY A 46 -1.31 1.61 -6.68
C GLY A 46 -1.33 2.54 -5.47
N GLY A 47 -2.52 2.90 -4.97
CA GLY A 47 -2.66 3.69 -3.75
C GLY A 47 -2.16 2.92 -2.52
N TYR A 48 -2.46 1.63 -2.45
CA TYR A 48 -1.98 0.75 -1.37
C TYR A 48 -0.45 0.65 -1.37
N ILE A 49 0.17 0.45 -2.54
CA ILE A 49 1.63 0.41 -2.66
C ILE A 49 2.26 1.77 -2.32
N ALA A 50 1.66 2.90 -2.70
CA ALA A 50 2.17 4.21 -2.32
C ALA A 50 2.22 4.40 -0.79
N ASN A 51 1.21 3.91 -0.06
CA ASN A 51 1.24 3.90 1.40
C ASN A 51 2.29 2.92 1.95
N MET A 52 2.50 1.76 1.31
CA MET A 52 3.54 0.81 1.71
C MET A 52 4.95 1.38 1.55
N VAL A 53 5.17 2.23 0.54
CA VAL A 53 6.44 2.97 0.39
C VAL A 53 6.71 3.85 1.60
N GLU A 54 5.72 4.65 2.03
CA GLU A 54 5.84 5.50 3.23
C GLU A 54 5.98 4.67 4.51
N LYS A 55 5.37 3.48 4.59
CA LYS A 55 5.60 2.53 5.69
C LYS A 55 7.08 2.12 5.74
N ILE A 56 7.61 1.63 4.62
CA ILE A 56 8.96 1.05 4.59
C ILE A 56 10.05 2.13 4.72
N ALA A 57 9.90 3.24 4.00
CA ALA A 57 10.87 4.33 3.92
C ALA A 57 10.25 5.69 4.30
N PRO A 58 9.89 5.90 5.59
CA PRO A 58 9.33 7.16 6.06
C PRO A 58 10.19 8.37 5.67
N GLY A 59 9.53 9.41 5.17
CA GLY A 59 10.18 10.65 4.75
C GLY A 59 10.81 10.61 3.36
N LEU A 60 10.75 9.48 2.64
CA LEU A 60 11.11 9.40 1.22
C LEU A 60 10.11 10.16 0.35
N VAL A 61 8.82 10.09 0.69
CA VAL A 61 7.70 10.63 -0.09
C VAL A 61 7.12 11.86 0.59
N ASN A 62 6.93 12.94 -0.17
CA ASN A 62 6.41 14.19 0.37
C ASN A 62 4.89 14.27 0.32
N ALA A 63 4.25 13.60 -0.63
CA ALA A 63 2.80 13.49 -0.69
C ALA A 63 2.32 12.17 -1.31
N ILE A 64 1.19 11.66 -0.84
CA ILE A 64 0.47 10.51 -1.37
C ILE A 64 -0.94 10.93 -1.77
N ILE A 65 -1.29 10.69 -3.02
CA ILE A 65 -2.65 10.82 -3.54
C ILE A 65 -3.20 9.42 -3.79
N ASP A 66 -4.25 9.06 -3.06
CA ASP A 66 -4.75 7.71 -2.94
C ASP A 66 -6.25 7.67 -3.23
N ASN A 67 -6.61 6.84 -4.22
CA ASN A 67 -7.99 6.65 -4.65
C ASN A 67 -8.41 5.18 -4.49
N SER A 68 -9.37 4.90 -3.60
CA SER A 68 -9.99 3.58 -3.44
C SER A 68 -9.01 2.44 -3.12
N SER A 69 -7.95 2.66 -2.33
CA SER A 69 -7.01 1.59 -1.99
C SER A 69 -7.36 0.83 -0.72
N TRP A 70 -6.78 -0.37 -0.59
CA TRP A 70 -6.83 -1.16 0.64
C TRP A 70 -5.88 -0.59 1.72
N SER A 71 -6.19 -0.88 2.98
CA SER A 71 -5.26 -0.73 4.13
C SER A 71 -4.78 -2.09 4.68
N SER A 72 -5.17 -3.19 4.05
CA SER A 72 -4.77 -4.56 4.38
C SER A 72 -4.52 -5.35 3.09
N PRO A 73 -3.72 -6.43 3.11
CA PRO A 73 -3.50 -7.21 1.90
C PRO A 73 -4.82 -7.82 1.43
N ASN A 74 -5.09 -7.72 0.14
CA ASN A 74 -6.26 -8.35 -0.44
C ASN A 74 -5.99 -9.85 -0.62
N MET A 75 -6.63 -10.67 0.22
CA MET A 75 -6.42 -12.12 0.28
C MET A 75 -6.76 -12.83 -1.04
N LYS A 76 -7.62 -12.24 -1.86
CA LYS A 76 -7.94 -12.73 -3.21
C LYS A 76 -6.70 -12.83 -4.08
N TYR A 77 -5.90 -11.76 -4.13
CA TYR A 77 -4.66 -11.68 -4.92
C TYR A 77 -3.45 -12.31 -4.24
N LEU A 78 -3.52 -12.47 -2.91
CA LEU A 78 -2.43 -13.05 -2.14
C LEU A 78 -2.51 -14.58 -2.09
N ILE A 79 -3.70 -15.18 -1.96
CA ILE A 79 -3.89 -16.62 -1.79
C ILE A 79 -5.29 -17.12 -2.22
N GLY A 80 -5.90 -16.47 -3.22
CA GLY A 80 -7.30 -16.73 -3.62
C GLY A 80 -7.61 -18.19 -3.95
N ARG A 81 -6.65 -18.94 -4.52
CA ARG A 81 -6.86 -20.34 -4.90
C ARG A 81 -7.15 -21.25 -3.70
N GLU A 82 -6.37 -21.17 -2.62
CA GLU A 82 -6.61 -22.01 -1.44
C GLU A 82 -7.84 -21.55 -0.63
N LEU A 83 -8.26 -20.29 -0.82
CA LEU A 83 -9.49 -19.74 -0.23
C LEU A 83 -10.74 -19.98 -1.10
N ASN A 84 -10.59 -20.61 -2.27
CA ASN A 84 -11.66 -20.70 -3.29
C ASN A 84 -12.32 -19.34 -3.60
N ASN A 85 -11.51 -18.28 -3.63
CA ASN A 85 -11.93 -16.90 -3.88
C ASN A 85 -11.35 -16.43 -5.22
N THR A 86 -12.09 -16.69 -6.29
CA THR A 86 -11.66 -16.46 -7.68
C THR A 86 -11.47 -14.99 -8.02
N GLU A 87 -10.29 -14.62 -8.48
CA GLU A 87 -9.95 -13.25 -8.89
C GLU A 87 -10.78 -12.76 -10.06
N PHE A 88 -10.87 -13.58 -11.11
CA PHE A 88 -11.65 -13.30 -12.30
C PHE A 88 -12.44 -14.53 -12.71
N ARG A 89 -13.75 -14.37 -12.80
CA ARG A 89 -14.67 -15.41 -13.23
C ARG A 89 -15.23 -15.04 -14.59
N GLN A 90 -15.08 -15.92 -15.57
CA GLN A 90 -15.62 -15.76 -16.90
C GLN A 90 -16.59 -16.89 -17.22
N GLN A 91 -17.80 -16.54 -17.65
CA GLN A 91 -18.72 -17.50 -18.23
C GLN A 91 -18.36 -17.68 -19.71
N LEU A 92 -17.89 -18.86 -20.11
CA LEU A 92 -17.53 -19.16 -21.50
C LEU A 92 -18.73 -19.69 -22.30
N SER A 93 -19.67 -20.35 -21.62
CA SER A 93 -20.94 -20.81 -22.18
C SER A 93 -21.98 -21.00 -21.06
N SER A 94 -23.20 -21.44 -21.39
CA SER A 94 -24.22 -21.74 -20.38
C SER A 94 -23.76 -22.77 -19.33
N ASN A 95 -22.86 -23.68 -19.71
CA ASN A 95 -22.43 -24.80 -18.88
C ASN A 95 -20.94 -24.76 -18.50
N ILE A 96 -20.19 -23.73 -18.92
CA ILE A 96 -18.75 -23.62 -18.67
C ILE A 96 -18.43 -22.30 -18.00
N ILE A 97 -17.86 -22.38 -16.80
CA ILE A 97 -17.32 -21.26 -16.05
C ILE A 97 -15.82 -21.47 -15.90
N MET A 98 -15.04 -20.44 -16.21
CA MET A 98 -13.60 -20.38 -16.01
C MET A 98 -13.30 -19.49 -14.82
N ASP A 99 -12.67 -20.07 -13.81
CA ASP A 99 -12.18 -19.36 -12.63
C ASP A 99 -10.67 -19.18 -12.72
N LEU A 100 -10.23 -17.92 -12.78
CA LEU A 100 -8.83 -17.53 -12.87
C LEU A 100 -8.32 -17.06 -11.51
N TYR A 101 -7.10 -17.49 -11.19
CA TYR A 101 -6.38 -17.18 -9.97
C TYR A 101 -4.96 -16.74 -10.31
N VAL A 102 -4.41 -15.76 -9.61
CA VAL A 102 -2.97 -15.50 -9.63
C VAL A 102 -2.26 -16.71 -9.04
N LYS A 103 -1.13 -17.05 -9.66
CA LYS A 103 -0.21 -18.05 -9.13
C LYS A 103 0.42 -17.50 -7.85
N SER A 104 -0.19 -17.79 -6.71
CA SER A 104 0.38 -17.49 -5.41
C SER A 104 1.47 -18.51 -5.06
N PRO A 105 2.59 -18.09 -4.46
CA PRO A 105 3.52 -18.97 -3.79
C PRO A 105 3.22 -19.06 -2.31
N TRP A 106 2.21 -18.36 -1.80
CA TRP A 106 1.81 -18.50 -0.41
C TRP A 106 0.91 -19.71 -0.29
N THR A 107 0.99 -20.37 0.86
CA THR A 107 0.10 -21.49 1.22
C THR A 107 -0.42 -21.31 2.64
N LEU A 108 -1.65 -21.74 2.89
CA LEU A 108 -2.23 -21.86 4.24
C LEU A 108 -1.73 -23.14 4.94
N THR A 109 -1.06 -24.04 4.20
CA THR A 109 -0.42 -25.23 4.75
C THR A 109 0.65 -24.84 5.76
N LYS A 110 0.40 -25.14 7.03
CA LYS A 110 1.32 -24.82 8.13
C LYS A 110 2.62 -25.61 8.02
N GLY A 111 3.72 -24.99 8.46
CA GLY A 111 5.04 -25.62 8.55
C GLY A 111 5.86 -25.58 7.26
N LEU A 112 5.29 -25.12 6.14
CA LEU A 112 6.05 -24.92 4.91
C LEU A 112 6.79 -23.56 4.92
N PRO A 113 7.95 -23.44 4.25
CA PRO A 113 8.72 -22.19 4.20
C PRO A 113 7.92 -20.98 3.69
N ASN A 114 6.92 -21.23 2.86
CA ASN A 114 6.02 -20.26 2.23
C ASN A 114 4.62 -20.20 2.88
N THR A 115 4.47 -20.68 4.12
CA THR A 115 3.21 -20.52 4.89
C THR A 115 2.84 -19.05 5.00
N LEU A 116 1.61 -18.66 4.67
CA LEU A 116 1.12 -17.29 4.90
C LEU A 116 0.83 -17.09 6.39
N SER A 117 1.87 -16.84 7.17
CA SER A 117 1.74 -16.59 8.61
C SER A 117 1.11 -15.24 8.91
N LYS A 118 0.64 -15.08 10.15
CA LYS A 118 0.13 -13.81 10.65
C LYS A 118 1.14 -12.68 10.49
N SER A 119 2.43 -12.93 10.74
CA SER A 119 3.47 -11.93 10.50
C SER A 119 3.57 -11.46 9.06
N ARG A 120 3.38 -12.38 8.11
CA ARG A 120 3.37 -12.05 6.68
C ARG A 120 2.13 -11.21 6.33
N ILE A 121 1.00 -11.42 6.98
CA ILE A 121 -0.16 -10.53 6.80
C ILE A 121 0.10 -9.15 7.43
N GLN A 122 0.61 -9.10 8.66
CA GLN A 122 0.85 -7.86 9.42
C GLN A 122 1.84 -6.91 8.73
N ILE A 123 2.95 -7.42 8.19
CA ILE A 123 3.89 -6.52 7.50
C ILE A 123 3.24 -5.83 6.29
N ARG A 124 2.19 -6.43 5.70
CA ARG A 124 1.41 -5.93 4.57
C ARG A 124 0.17 -5.11 4.98
N SER A 125 -0.16 -5.00 6.27
CA SER A 125 -1.32 -4.25 6.75
C SER A 125 -0.95 -2.89 7.34
N PHE A 126 -1.97 -2.04 7.47
CA PHE A 126 -2.00 -0.81 8.23
C PHE A 126 -3.01 -0.92 9.36
N ASP A 127 -3.08 -2.10 9.99
CA ASP A 127 -3.83 -2.25 11.24
C ASP A 127 -3.26 -1.33 12.34
N PRO A 128 -4.01 -1.06 13.42
CA PRO A 128 -3.60 -0.07 14.41
C PRO A 128 -2.20 -0.29 15.00
N ASP A 129 -1.77 -1.55 15.20
CA ASP A 129 -0.44 -1.86 15.71
C ASP A 129 0.64 -1.50 14.68
N GLN A 130 0.49 -1.98 13.44
CA GLN A 130 1.45 -1.73 12.37
C GLN A 130 1.53 -0.24 12.00
N LEU A 131 0.41 0.46 12.02
CA LEU A 131 0.34 1.89 11.76
C LEU A 131 1.00 2.69 12.90
N SER A 132 0.79 2.30 14.15
CA SER A 132 1.47 2.93 15.30
C SER A 132 2.99 2.76 15.22
N GLN A 133 3.46 1.57 14.85
CA GLN A 133 4.89 1.31 14.63
C GLN A 133 5.45 2.19 13.50
N MET A 134 4.70 2.38 12.42
CA MET A 134 5.09 3.28 11.32
C MET A 134 5.23 4.74 11.80
N ILE A 135 4.23 5.24 12.52
CA ILE A 135 4.19 6.62 13.02
C ILE A 135 5.35 6.89 13.99
N ASN A 136 5.62 5.96 14.91
CA ASN A 136 6.72 6.07 15.87
C ASN A 136 8.12 6.11 15.23
N GLN A 137 8.23 5.76 13.94
CA GLN A 137 9.47 5.77 13.17
C GLN A 137 9.53 6.93 12.15
N GLY A 138 8.64 7.91 12.29
CA GLY A 138 8.58 9.10 11.45
C GLY A 138 7.66 8.99 10.24
N GLY A 139 6.93 7.89 10.09
CA GLY A 139 5.95 7.72 9.02
C GLY A 139 4.66 8.51 9.25
N GLY A 140 3.89 8.71 8.18
CA GLY A 140 2.63 9.45 8.25
C GLY A 140 2.83 10.97 8.28
N GLN A 141 4.05 11.45 8.01
CA GLN A 141 4.39 12.88 8.02
C GLN A 141 4.25 13.55 6.66
N CYS A 142 4.03 12.78 5.59
CA CYS A 142 3.74 13.30 4.26
C CYS A 142 2.32 13.90 4.16
N LEU A 143 2.06 14.63 3.08
CA LEU A 143 0.70 15.11 2.77
C LEU A 143 -0.11 13.95 2.20
N TYR A 144 -1.32 13.73 2.70
CA TYR A 144 -2.22 12.72 2.18
C TYR A 144 -3.45 13.35 1.54
N VAL A 145 -3.84 12.78 0.40
CA VAL A 145 -5.13 13.02 -0.24
C VAL A 145 -5.82 11.68 -0.44
N PHE A 146 -6.92 11.45 0.27
CA PHE A 146 -7.72 10.22 0.15
C PHE A 146 -9.05 10.48 -0.54
N TYR A 147 -9.39 9.61 -1.49
CA TYR A 147 -10.72 9.51 -2.07
C TYR A 147 -11.23 8.08 -1.93
N HIS A 148 -12.46 7.92 -1.43
CA HIS A 148 -13.03 6.58 -1.26
C HIS A 148 -14.56 6.62 -1.31
N TYR A 149 -15.19 5.56 -1.82
CA TYR A 149 -16.64 5.38 -1.71
C TYR A 149 -16.99 4.50 -0.52
N ILE A 150 -17.91 4.95 0.34
CA ILE A 150 -18.24 4.25 1.59
C ILE A 150 -18.73 2.80 1.38
N ASN A 151 -19.35 2.51 0.23
CA ASN A 151 -19.83 1.16 -0.14
C ASN A 151 -18.98 0.52 -1.25
N ASP A 152 -17.67 0.81 -1.31
CA ASP A 152 -16.74 0.13 -2.22
C ASP A 152 -16.64 -1.36 -1.84
N ASN A 153 -17.08 -2.24 -2.74
CA ASN A 153 -17.12 -3.69 -2.54
C ASN A 153 -15.80 -4.39 -2.89
N ILE A 154 -14.84 -3.68 -3.49
CA ILE A 154 -13.53 -4.23 -3.87
C ILE A 154 -12.49 -3.88 -2.80
N ALA A 155 -12.49 -2.63 -2.35
CA ALA A 155 -11.69 -2.15 -1.22
C ALA A 155 -12.61 -1.58 -0.14
N PRO A 156 -13.07 -2.40 0.81
CA PRO A 156 -13.99 -1.96 1.86
C PRO A 156 -13.47 -0.73 2.60
N ALA A 157 -14.29 0.32 2.66
CA ALA A 157 -13.87 1.61 3.20
C ALA A 157 -13.53 1.57 4.70
N LYS A 158 -14.10 0.63 5.47
CA LYS A 158 -13.97 0.55 6.93
C LYS A 158 -12.51 0.61 7.38
N ASP A 159 -11.69 -0.33 6.92
CA ASP A 159 -10.29 -0.44 7.36
C ASP A 159 -9.47 0.76 6.88
N LYS A 160 -9.84 1.36 5.75
CA LYS A 160 -9.19 2.56 5.23
C LYS A 160 -9.51 3.78 6.08
N LEU A 161 -10.78 3.92 6.50
CA LEU A 161 -11.21 4.99 7.39
C LEU A 161 -10.54 4.91 8.75
N GLU A 162 -10.37 3.70 9.31
CA GLU A 162 -9.64 3.50 10.55
C GLU A 162 -8.18 3.94 10.43
N MET A 163 -7.50 3.54 9.34
CA MET A 163 -6.14 4.01 9.03
C MET A 163 -6.08 5.55 8.95
N ILE A 164 -7.03 6.18 8.25
CA ILE A 164 -7.08 7.65 8.10
C ILE A 164 -7.29 8.34 9.45
N LEU A 165 -8.20 7.83 10.29
CA LEU A 165 -8.48 8.40 11.61
C LEU A 165 -7.25 8.35 12.52
N LEU A 166 -6.52 7.24 12.51
CA LEU A 166 -5.28 7.10 13.27
C LEU A 166 -4.19 8.05 12.76
N LEU A 167 -4.00 8.17 11.44
CA LEU A 167 -3.08 9.17 10.87
C LEU A 167 -3.47 10.61 11.26
N GLN A 168 -4.77 10.93 11.27
CA GLN A 168 -5.29 12.25 11.66
C GLN A 168 -5.02 12.60 13.12
N GLN A 169 -4.99 11.61 14.03
CA GLN A 169 -4.64 11.85 15.44
C GLN A 169 -3.21 12.38 15.59
N HIS A 170 -2.30 12.03 14.67
CA HIS A 170 -0.89 12.42 14.72
C HIS A 170 -0.52 13.56 13.79
N ASN A 171 -1.27 13.77 12.69
CA ASN A 171 -0.90 14.74 11.65
C ASN A 171 -2.11 15.27 10.86
N LYS A 172 -3.12 15.78 11.58
CA LYS A 172 -4.40 16.22 11.02
C LYS A 172 -4.28 17.22 9.87
N ASP A 173 -3.40 18.21 10.00
CA ASP A 173 -3.30 19.34 9.04
C ASP A 173 -2.74 18.92 7.68
N LYS A 174 -2.21 17.69 7.57
CA LYS A 174 -1.63 17.15 6.34
C LYS A 174 -2.54 16.16 5.62
N ILE A 175 -3.79 15.99 6.06
CA ILE A 175 -4.71 14.98 5.51
C ILE A 175 -5.94 15.65 4.92
N THR A 176 -6.09 15.54 3.61
CA THR A 176 -7.34 15.80 2.89
C THR A 176 -8.03 14.47 2.63
N CYS A 177 -9.29 14.33 3.03
CA CYS A 177 -10.05 13.10 2.81
C CYS A 177 -11.45 13.42 2.26
N ARG A 178 -11.83 12.76 1.17
CA ARG A 178 -13.16 12.84 0.57
C ARG A 178 -13.80 11.46 0.51
N ILE A 179 -14.79 11.25 1.37
CA ILE A 179 -15.58 10.01 1.43
C ILE A 179 -16.92 10.25 0.76
N LEU A 180 -17.13 9.56 -0.37
CA LEU A 180 -18.35 9.62 -1.13
C LEU A 180 -19.39 8.68 -0.51
N LYS A 181 -20.66 9.10 -0.54
CA LYS A 181 -21.77 8.39 0.10
C LYS A 181 -22.88 8.08 -0.89
N ASN A 182 -23.16 8.98 -1.84
CA ASN A 182 -24.29 8.85 -2.74
C ASN A 182 -24.08 9.62 -4.05
N LYS A 183 -25.08 9.55 -4.94
CA LYS A 183 -24.98 10.08 -6.31
C LYS A 183 -24.75 11.60 -6.36
N ASN A 184 -25.07 12.34 -5.31
CA ASN A 184 -24.83 13.79 -5.25
C ASN A 184 -23.33 14.12 -5.14
N ASP A 185 -22.48 13.15 -4.78
CA ASP A 185 -21.03 13.32 -4.76
C ASP A 185 -20.40 13.23 -6.17
N ILE A 186 -21.16 12.77 -7.17
CA ILE A 186 -20.72 12.67 -8.57
C ILE A 186 -20.80 14.06 -9.21
N ASP A 187 -19.64 14.57 -9.66
CA ASP A 187 -19.55 15.86 -10.36
C ASP A 187 -19.42 15.71 -11.88
N GLY A 188 -19.29 14.47 -12.38
CA GLY A 188 -19.20 14.16 -13.81
C GLY A 188 -17.86 14.53 -14.46
N VAL A 189 -16.95 15.17 -13.73
CA VAL A 189 -15.66 15.67 -14.23
C VAL A 189 -14.52 14.92 -13.56
N LEU A 190 -14.37 15.09 -12.24
CA LEU A 190 -13.39 14.39 -11.43
C LEU A 190 -13.97 13.06 -10.96
N ILE A 191 -15.13 13.10 -10.30
CA ILE A 191 -15.86 11.92 -9.81
C ILE A 191 -16.93 11.56 -10.84
N LYS A 192 -16.82 10.38 -11.44
CA LYS A 192 -17.73 9.95 -12.52
C LYS A 192 -18.62 8.77 -12.13
N SER A 193 -18.26 8.02 -11.09
CA SER A 193 -19.05 6.89 -10.61
C SER A 193 -18.89 6.68 -9.10
N LEU A 194 -19.80 5.88 -8.52
CA LEU A 194 -19.68 5.29 -7.18
C LEU A 194 -19.27 3.81 -7.28
N GLU A 195 -18.39 3.52 -8.23
CA GLU A 195 -17.75 2.22 -8.35
C GLU A 195 -16.32 2.32 -7.83
N HIS A 196 -15.66 1.18 -7.67
CA HIS A 196 -14.26 1.15 -7.26
C HIS A 196 -13.39 2.01 -8.20
N GLY A 197 -12.60 2.92 -7.63
CA GLY A 197 -11.77 3.87 -8.39
C GLY A 197 -12.50 5.14 -8.88
N LEU A 198 -13.82 5.24 -8.65
CA LEU A 198 -14.63 6.46 -8.80
C LEU A 198 -14.69 7.05 -10.22
N GLY A 199 -14.21 6.31 -11.22
CA GLY A 199 -14.05 6.79 -12.61
C GLY A 199 -13.05 7.95 -12.76
N MET A 200 -12.15 8.14 -11.79
CA MET A 200 -11.21 9.25 -11.77
C MET A 200 -10.03 9.05 -12.73
N SER A 201 -9.65 10.14 -13.40
CA SER A 201 -8.35 10.21 -14.07
C SER A 201 -7.26 10.56 -13.06
N MET A 202 -6.17 9.80 -13.04
CA MET A 202 -5.01 10.12 -12.20
C MET A 202 -4.39 11.47 -12.56
N VAL A 203 -4.40 11.84 -13.84
CA VAL A 203 -3.89 13.14 -14.30
C VAL A 203 -4.73 14.30 -13.75
N GLU A 204 -6.06 14.17 -13.78
CA GLU A 204 -6.95 15.21 -13.26
C GLU A 204 -6.90 15.28 -11.72
N LEU A 205 -6.77 14.13 -11.07
CA LEU A 205 -6.59 14.07 -9.62
C LEU A 205 -5.27 14.74 -9.20
N PHE A 206 -4.18 14.49 -9.93
CA PHE A 206 -2.91 15.19 -9.71
C PHE A 206 -3.07 16.70 -9.92
N LYS A 207 -3.59 17.14 -11.07
CA LYS A 207 -3.80 18.58 -11.35
C LYS A 207 -4.65 19.28 -10.30
N LYS A 208 -5.68 18.60 -9.78
CA LYS A 208 -6.58 19.14 -8.75
C LYS A 208 -5.84 19.47 -7.45
N HIS A 209 -4.95 18.58 -7.02
CA HIS A 209 -4.32 18.69 -5.69
C HIS A 209 -2.90 19.23 -5.73
N PHE A 210 -2.22 19.14 -6.87
CA PHE A 210 -0.83 19.57 -7.02
C PHE A 210 -0.58 21.02 -6.58
N PRO A 211 -1.41 22.03 -6.91
CA PRO A 211 -1.17 23.40 -6.44
C PRO A 211 -1.06 23.48 -4.91
N SER A 212 -2.05 22.92 -4.20
CA SER A 212 -2.07 22.91 -2.73
C SER A 212 -0.91 22.09 -2.14
N ILE A 213 -0.62 20.94 -2.74
CA ILE A 213 0.48 20.07 -2.32
C ILE A 213 1.83 20.80 -2.50
N LYS A 214 2.06 21.42 -3.67
CA LYS A 214 3.29 22.14 -3.99
C LYS A 214 3.60 23.23 -2.97
N ASP A 215 2.60 23.98 -2.54
CA ASP A 215 2.77 25.07 -1.58
C ASP A 215 3.07 24.58 -0.15
N GLN A 216 2.67 23.34 0.18
CA GLN A 216 2.80 22.78 1.53
C GLN A 216 3.96 21.80 1.70
N ILE A 217 4.47 21.19 0.62
CA ILE A 217 5.57 20.24 0.70
C ILE A 217 6.83 20.93 1.24
N LYS A 218 7.45 20.31 2.25
CA LYS A 218 8.73 20.74 2.83
C LYS A 218 9.80 19.66 2.68
N ASN A 219 11.06 19.99 2.99
CA ASN A 219 12.09 18.98 3.18
C ASN A 219 11.66 18.06 4.34
N GLN A 220 11.89 16.77 4.19
CA GLN A 220 11.59 15.77 5.20
C GLN A 220 12.87 15.02 5.54
N HIS A 221 13.01 14.67 6.82
CA HIS A 221 14.08 13.79 7.25
C HIS A 221 13.73 12.36 6.85
N ARG A 222 14.63 11.69 6.13
CA ARG A 222 14.45 10.29 5.73
C ARG A 222 14.85 9.35 6.86
N THR A 223 13.96 8.43 7.21
CA THR A 223 14.28 7.36 8.15
C THR A 223 15.07 6.26 7.43
N LEU A 224 16.38 6.18 7.73
CA LEU A 224 17.31 5.26 7.07
C LEU A 224 17.12 3.79 7.47
N LYS A 225 16.54 3.52 8.64
CA LYS A 225 16.28 2.16 9.12
C LYS A 225 14.91 2.11 9.78
N THR A 226 14.09 1.15 9.38
CA THR A 226 12.79 0.88 10.02
C THR A 226 12.69 -0.57 10.46
N GLN A 227 11.91 -0.79 11.51
CA GLN A 227 11.68 -2.07 12.13
C GLN A 227 10.19 -2.28 12.35
N TYR A 228 9.70 -3.47 12.00
CA TYR A 228 8.33 -3.87 12.26
C TYR A 228 8.33 -5.18 13.04
N LEU A 229 7.86 -5.09 14.28
CA LEU A 229 7.56 -6.24 15.11
C LEU A 229 6.22 -6.80 14.65
N CYS A 230 6.24 -8.03 14.16
CA CYS A 230 5.05 -8.80 13.85
C CYS A 230 4.89 -9.93 14.88
N ASP A 231 3.96 -10.85 14.64
CA ASP A 231 3.61 -11.97 15.51
C ASP A 231 4.84 -12.79 15.93
N ASP A 232 5.39 -13.56 15.00
CA ASP A 232 6.55 -14.43 15.18
C ASP A 232 7.80 -13.95 14.42
N LEU A 233 7.71 -12.85 13.67
CA LEU A 233 8.81 -12.29 12.87
C LEU A 233 9.07 -10.82 13.19
N ILE A 234 10.31 -10.40 12.92
CA ILE A 234 10.74 -9.00 12.92
C ILE A 234 11.26 -8.70 11.52
N TYR A 235 10.74 -7.63 10.91
CA TYR A 235 11.23 -7.10 9.64
C TYR A 235 12.12 -5.88 9.90
N LEU A 236 13.34 -5.91 9.38
CA LEU A 236 14.33 -4.84 9.50
C LEU A 236 14.67 -4.33 8.11
N PHE A 237 14.25 -3.11 7.78
CA PHE A 237 14.56 -2.46 6.52
C PHE A 237 15.75 -1.54 6.69
N ASN A 238 16.68 -1.60 5.73
CA ASN A 238 17.79 -0.67 5.62
C ASN A 238 17.63 0.16 4.34
N ASN A 239 17.09 1.36 4.49
CA ASN A 239 16.87 2.32 3.42
C ASN A 239 18.12 3.16 3.09
N SER A 240 19.26 2.91 3.76
CA SER A 240 20.54 3.57 3.46
C SER A 240 21.33 2.90 2.32
N THR A 241 20.88 1.76 1.83
CA THR A 241 21.51 1.02 0.73
C THR A 241 20.68 1.11 -0.55
N LEU A 242 21.33 0.95 -1.69
CA LEU A 242 20.67 0.73 -2.98
C LEU A 242 21.25 -0.54 -3.62
N PRO A 243 20.45 -1.63 -3.76
CA PRO A 243 19.05 -1.75 -3.37
C PRO A 243 18.84 -1.72 -1.84
N VAL A 244 17.63 -1.33 -1.42
CA VAL A 244 17.17 -1.45 -0.03
C VAL A 244 17.20 -2.91 0.38
N THR A 245 17.80 -3.21 1.53
CA THR A 245 17.88 -4.58 2.06
C THR A 245 16.87 -4.79 3.17
N VAL A 246 16.31 -6.01 3.23
CA VAL A 246 15.38 -6.41 4.29
C VAL A 246 15.92 -7.67 4.97
N THR A 247 16.09 -7.61 6.28
CA THR A 247 16.43 -8.77 7.11
C THR A 247 15.19 -9.21 7.88
N ILE A 248 14.88 -10.50 7.84
CA ILE A 248 13.76 -11.10 8.57
C ILE A 248 14.34 -12.00 9.66
N GLN A 249 13.93 -11.76 10.90
CA GLN A 249 14.38 -12.52 12.07
C GLN A 249 13.19 -13.13 12.80
N SER A 250 13.40 -14.27 13.45
CA SER A 250 12.40 -14.81 14.38
C SER A 250 12.29 -13.91 15.61
N ARG A 251 11.06 -13.60 16.01
CA ARG A 251 10.77 -12.95 17.27
C ARG A 251 10.79 -14.03 18.35
N SER A 252 11.87 -14.09 19.14
CA SER A 252 11.90 -14.96 20.31
C SER A 252 10.82 -14.48 21.29
N ASN A 253 9.72 -15.22 21.38
CA ASN A 253 8.83 -15.10 22.52
C ASN A 253 9.62 -15.59 23.73
N LYS A 254 10.22 -14.68 24.50
CA LYS A 254 10.46 -14.99 25.91
C LYS A 254 9.09 -15.14 26.54
N VAL A 255 8.54 -16.35 26.50
CA VAL A 255 7.54 -16.77 27.46
C VAL A 255 8.31 -16.97 28.77
N SER A 256 8.52 -15.85 29.47
CA SER A 256 8.71 -15.87 30.91
C SER A 256 7.33 -15.65 31.52
N VAL A 257 6.63 -16.75 31.80
CA VAL A 257 6.26 -17.27 33.14
C VAL A 257 5.82 -18.71 32.95
#